data_AF-A0A1Z4KST8-F1
#
_entry.id   AF-A0A1Z4KST8-F1
#
_cell.length_a   1.000
_cell.length_b   1.000
_cell.length_c   1.000
_cell.angle_alpha   90.00
_cell.angle_beta   90.00
_cell.angle_gamma   90.00
#
_symmetry.space_group_name_H-M   'P 1'
#
loop_
_entity.id
_entity.type
_entity.pdbx_description
1 polymer ?
#
loop_
_entity_poly.entity_id
_entity_poly.type
_entity_poly.pdbx_seq_one_letter_code
_entity_poly.pdbx_strand_id
1 'polypeptide(L)' 'MTQQNAAELLKAVKENQALRERLQATNNPEAFIKIAQEEGYDFTVEELENEISKLSEEELATIVNPGWGPRRHIHPR' A
#
# COMPACT_ATOMS: atom_id res chain seq x y z
N MET A 1 -18.81 -4.45 3.14
CA MET A 1 -17.74 -5.46 2.98
C MET A 1 -16.67 -4.99 1.98
N THR A 2 -16.49 -3.68 1.75
CA THR A 2 -15.52 -3.12 0.78
C THR A 2 -14.27 -2.57 1.46
N GLN A 3 -14.40 -1.94 2.65
CA GLN A 3 -13.25 -1.48 3.44
C GLN A 3 -12.24 -2.57 3.80
N GLN A 4 -12.69 -3.82 3.99
CA GLN A 4 -11.77 -4.93 4.24
C GLN A 4 -10.86 -5.20 3.05
N ASN A 5 -11.32 -4.97 1.82
CA ASN A 5 -10.58 -5.24 0.61
C ASN A 5 -9.41 -4.27 0.42
N ALA A 6 -9.59 -2.98 0.75
CA ALA A 6 -8.53 -1.98 0.65
C ALA A 6 -7.38 -2.26 1.65
N ALA A 7 -7.73 -2.58 2.89
CA ALA A 7 -6.76 -2.93 3.93
C ALA A 7 -6.01 -4.25 3.59
N GLU A 8 -6.73 -5.26 3.08
CA GLU A 8 -6.12 -6.51 2.64
C GLU A 8 -5.21 -6.32 1.42
N LEU A 9 -5.59 -5.48 0.46
CA LEU A 9 -4.72 -5.12 -0.65
C LEU A 9 -3.45 -4.42 -0.17
N LEU A 10 -3.56 -3.42 0.72
CA LEU A 10 -2.38 -2.73 1.26
C LEU A 10 -1.44 -3.68 2.00
N LYS A 11 -1.99 -4.68 2.69
CA LYS A 11 -1.22 -5.76 3.31
C LYS A 11 -0.56 -6.65 2.26
N ALA A 12 -1.29 -7.04 1.21
CA ALA A 12 -0.75 -7.84 0.10
C ALA A 12 0.36 -7.08 -0.65
N VAL A 13 0.23 -5.77 -0.85
CA VAL A 13 1.26 -4.89 -1.44
C VAL A 13 2.52 -4.83 -0.57
N LYS A 14 2.36 -4.86 0.76
CA LYS A 14 3.48 -4.88 1.70
C LYS A 14 4.26 -6.20 1.64
N GLU A 15 3.56 -7.31 1.47
CA GLU A 15 4.15 -8.66 1.40
C GLU A 15 4.65 -9.01 -0.01
N ASN A 16 4.04 -8.47 -1.06
CA ASN A 16 4.29 -8.84 -2.45
C ASN A 16 4.86 -7.66 -3.26
N GLN A 17 6.19 -7.65 -3.39
CA GLN A 17 6.93 -6.61 -4.08
C GLN A 17 6.55 -6.49 -5.58
N ALA A 18 6.23 -7.61 -6.25
CA ALA A 18 5.82 -7.57 -7.65
C ALA A 18 4.46 -6.88 -7.85
N LEU A 19 3.54 -7.10 -6.92
CA LEU A 19 2.23 -6.44 -6.91
C LEU A 19 2.39 -4.93 -6.67
N ARG A 20 3.27 -4.57 -5.73
CA ARG A 20 3.64 -3.18 -5.45
C ARG A 20 4.28 -2.47 -6.64
N GLU A 21 5.23 -3.09 -7.32
CA GLU A 21 5.88 -2.51 -8.50
C GLU A 21 4.88 -2.31 -9.65
N ARG A 22 3.96 -3.25 -9.85
CA ARG A 22 2.85 -3.11 -10.81
C ARG A 22 1.95 -1.92 -10.46
N LEU A 23 1.59 -1.77 -9.19
CA LEU A 23 0.77 -0.65 -8.75
C LEU A 23 1.51 0.69 -8.83
N GLN A 24 2.79 0.75 -8.45
CA GLN A 24 3.61 1.96 -8.56
C GLN A 24 3.88 2.36 -10.02
N ALA A 25 4.01 1.39 -10.93
CA ALA A 25 4.11 1.66 -12.37
C ALA A 25 2.84 2.32 -12.93
N THR A 26 1.73 2.24 -12.18
CA THR A 26 0.44 2.74 -12.59
C THR A 26 0.25 4.17 -12.08
N ASN A 27 0.53 5.16 -12.94
CA ASN A 27 0.38 6.58 -12.61
C ASN A 27 -1.08 7.08 -12.55
N ASN A 28 -2.06 6.20 -12.81
CA ASN A 28 -3.47 6.55 -12.89
C ASN A 28 -4.28 5.83 -11.79
N PRO A 29 -5.07 6.55 -10.99
CA PRO A 29 -5.87 5.95 -9.90
C PRO A 29 -6.92 4.95 -10.42
N GLU A 30 -7.49 5.17 -11.60
CA GLU A 30 -8.44 4.23 -12.21
C GLU A 30 -7.78 2.90 -12.59
N ALA A 31 -6.53 2.94 -13.07
CA ALA A 31 -5.80 1.74 -13.43
C ALA A 31 -5.32 0.99 -12.18
N PHE A 32 -5.05 1.69 -11.08
CA PHE A 32 -4.80 1.08 -9.77
C PHE A 32 -6.01 0.26 -9.30
N ILE A 33 -7.22 0.83 -9.40
CA ILE A 33 -8.47 0.12 -9.05
C ILE A 33 -8.69 -1.10 -9.96
N LYS A 34 -8.39 -0.99 -11.25
CA LYS A 34 -8.50 -2.15 -12.15
C LYS A 34 -7.57 -3.30 -11.74
N ILE A 35 -6.32 -3.01 -11.41
CA ILE A 35 -5.37 -4.04 -10.94
C ILE A 35 -5.85 -4.64 -9.62
N ALA A 36 -6.36 -3.81 -8.70
CA ALA A 36 -6.94 -4.29 -7.47
C ALA A 36 -8.13 -5.24 -7.71
N GLN A 37 -9.04 -4.88 -8.63
CA GLN A 37 -10.18 -5.70 -9.01
C GLN A 37 -9.76 -7.01 -9.69
N GLU A 38 -8.70 -7.00 -10.51
CA GLU A 38 -8.12 -8.21 -11.11
C GLU A 38 -7.55 -9.17 -10.05
N GLU A 39 -6.99 -8.63 -8.97
CA GLU A 39 -6.51 -9.41 -7.82
C GLU A 39 -7.66 -9.83 -6.87
N GLY A 40 -8.90 -9.42 -7.17
CA GLY A 40 -10.10 -9.78 -6.39
C GLY A 40 -10.49 -8.78 -5.30
N TYR A 41 -9.85 -7.61 -5.27
CA TYR A 41 -10.13 -6.54 -4.31
C TYR A 41 -10.99 -5.46 -4.96
N ASP A 42 -12.23 -5.32 -4.50
CA ASP A 42 -13.15 -4.27 -4.95
C ASP A 42 -13.26 -3.17 -3.89
N PHE A 43 -12.79 -1.96 -4.23
CA PHE A 43 -12.88 -0.76 -3.39
C PHE A 43 -12.81 0.51 -4.26
N THR A 44 -13.23 1.63 -3.68
CA THR A 44 -13.23 2.96 -4.32
C THR A 44 -11.97 3.77 -4.01
N VAL A 45 -11.69 4.80 -4.82
CA VAL A 45 -10.56 5.73 -4.56
C VAL A 45 -10.66 6.35 -3.17
N GLU A 46 -11.87 6.75 -2.76
CA GLU A 46 -12.13 7.36 -1.46
C GLU A 46 -11.81 6.40 -0.29
N GLU A 47 -12.15 5.12 -0.42
CA GLU A 47 -11.82 4.11 0.58
C GLU A 47 -10.31 3.87 0.66
N LEU A 48 -9.63 3.85 -0.48
CA LEU A 48 -8.17 3.74 -0.54
C LEU A 48 -7.50 4.94 0.13
N GLU A 49 -7.91 6.16 -0.19
CA GLU A 49 -7.36 7.39 0.41
C GLU A 49 -7.62 7.44 1.91
N ASN A 50 -8.81 7.03 2.35
CA ASN A 50 -9.15 6.93 3.76
C ASN A 50 -8.28 5.89 4.49
N GLU A 51 -8.02 4.74 3.86
CA GLU A 51 -7.16 3.71 4.45
C GLU A 51 -5.69 4.16 4.46
N ILE A 52 -5.19 4.76 3.37
CA ILE A 52 -3.88 5.41 3.30
C ILE A 52 -3.74 6.48 4.39
N SER A 53 -4.79 7.27 4.63
CA SER A 53 -4.79 8.30 5.69
C SER A 53 -4.77 7.71 7.10
N LYS A 54 -5.19 6.45 7.27
CA LYS A 54 -5.05 5.72 8.54
C LYS A 54 -3.66 5.09 8.71
N LEU A 55 -2.92 4.86 7.63
CA LEU A 55 -1.53 4.40 7.72
C LEU A 55 -0.64 5.52 8.28
N SER A 56 0.30 5.14 9.15
CA SER A 56 1.35 6.04 9.59
C SER A 56 2.22 6.45 8.39
N GLU A 57 2.74 7.68 8.39
CA GLU A 57 3.71 8.16 7.38
C GLU A 57 4.88 7.18 7.21
N GLU A 58 5.25 6.46 8.27
CA GLU A 58 6.30 5.44 8.28
C GLU A 58 5.94 4.24 7.40
N GLU A 59 4.70 3.75 7.49
CA GLU A 59 4.23 2.61 6.72
C GLU A 59 4.04 2.99 5.25
N LEU A 60 3.50 4.18 4.99
CA LEU A 60 3.43 4.75 3.64
C LEU A 60 4.82 4.94 3.04
N ALA A 61 5.78 5.46 3.80
CA ALA A 61 7.14 5.64 3.32
C ALA A 61 7.81 4.28 3.04
N THR A 62 7.48 3.24 3.81
CA THR A 62 7.95 1.88 3.52
C THR A 62 7.35 1.35 2.21
N ILE A 63 6.12 1.75 1.85
CA ILE A 63 5.39 1.43 0.60
C ILE A 63 5.78 2.32 -0.59
N VAL A 64 6.30 3.52 -0.36
CA VAL A 64 6.77 4.41 -1.45
C VAL A 64 8.27 4.23 -1.69
N ASN A 65 9.07 4.22 -0.62
CA ASN A 65 10.53 4.13 -0.66
C ASN A 65 11.03 2.95 0.21
N PRO A 66 11.10 1.74 -0.35
CA PRO A 66 11.55 0.55 0.36
C PRO A 66 13.06 0.66 0.61
N GLY A 67 13.43 1.18 1.78
CA GLY A 67 14.81 1.49 2.14
C GLY A 67 14.93 2.67 3.10
N TRP A 68 13.92 3.55 3.12
CA TRP A 68 13.69 4.52 4.18
C TRP A 68 12.94 3.82 5.34
N GLY A 69 13.66 3.00 6.09
CA GLY A 69 13.19 2.51 7.39
C GLY A 69 13.69 3.42 8.51
N PRO A 70 13.02 3.45 9.68
CA PRO A 70 13.55 4.18 10.83
C PRO A 70 14.95 3.66 11.14
N ARG A 71 15.92 4.58 11.21
CA ARG A 71 17.25 4.26 11.72
C ARG A 71 17.09 3.88 13.19
N ARG A 72 16.92 2.59 13.48
CA ARG A 72 16.95 2.10 14.87
C ARG A 72 18.32 2.45 15.41
N HIS A 73 18.36 3.38 16.36
CA HIS A 73 19.55 3.64 17.16
C HIS A 73 19.99 2.31 17.77
N ILE A 74 21.09 1.77 17.26
CA ILE A 74 21.80 0.67 17.90
C ILE A 74 22.28 1.21 19.25
N HIS A 75 21.66 0.75 20.34
CA HIS A 75 22.16 1.04 21.67
C HIS A 75 23.42 0.19 21.89
N PRO A 76 24.61 0.81 22.03
CA PRO A 76 25.79 0.06 22.43
C PRO A 76 25.59 -0.43 23.87
N ARG A 77 25.89 -1.70 24.11
CA ARG A 77 25.94 -2.32 25.43
C ARG A 77 27.15 -1.82 26.22
#